data_AF-A0A424Y7P1-F1
#
_entry.id   AF-A0A424Y7P1-F1
#
_cell.length_a   1.000
_cell.length_b   1.000
_cell.length_c   1.000
_cell.angle_alpha   90.00
_cell.angle_beta   90.00
_cell.angle_gamma   90.00
#
_symmetry.space_group_name_H-M   'P 1'
#
loop_
_entity.id
_entity.type
_entity.pdbx_description
1 polymer ?
#
loop_
_entity_poly.entity_id
_entity_poly.type
_entity_poly.pdbx_seq_one_letter_code
_entity_poly.pdbx_strand_id
1 'polypeptide(L)'
;MLGAIAGDMIGSIYERHNIKTTRFPLWKKESTFTDDSVLTIATADCLMNKGDFAHYYRRYYSRYPRAGYGGGFIQWAENYGAPAYNSWGNGSAMRVSPVAWWGQTETEVLESAKKSAQVSHNHPEGIKGAQAVALAAYMARKNAGKEEILKRVAMDFNYNLTEGIDEIRKWYAFDVSCQGSVPQAIRAFYESDSFENAIRLAISIGGDSDTIACMTGAIAEAYYGSVPPSICHEIETRLPVELLKVVNAFYRELQP
;
A
#
# COMPACT_ATOMS: atom_id res chain seq x y z
N MET A 1 -8.26 1.02 3.94
CA MET A 1 -7.25 1.91 3.32
C MET A 1 -6.58 2.86 4.33
N LEU A 2 -7.19 3.16 5.48
CA LEU A 2 -6.56 3.92 6.57
C LEU A 2 -5.26 3.26 7.06
N GLY A 3 -5.18 1.93 7.04
CA GLY A 3 -3.98 1.21 7.39
C GLY A 3 -2.83 1.49 6.44
N ALA A 4 -3.13 1.59 5.14
CA ALA A 4 -2.16 1.97 4.12
C ALA A 4 -1.65 3.41 4.34
N ILE A 5 -2.58 4.34 4.55
CA ILE A 5 -2.27 5.75 4.84
C ILE A 5 -1.42 5.88 6.13
N ALA A 6 -1.77 5.14 7.18
CA ALA A 6 -0.98 5.10 8.41
C ALA A 6 0.45 4.62 8.15
N GLY A 7 0.59 3.51 7.42
CA GLY A 7 1.89 2.91 7.11
C GLY A 7 2.79 3.86 6.33
N ASP A 8 2.27 4.47 5.27
CA ASP A 8 2.94 5.54 4.53
C ASP A 8 3.41 6.66 5.48
N MET A 9 2.46 7.29 6.19
CA MET A 9 2.77 8.50 6.95
C MET A 9 3.78 8.26 8.08
N ILE A 10 3.68 7.12 8.76
CA ILE A 10 4.63 6.71 9.81
C ILE A 10 5.99 6.37 9.18
N GLY A 11 6.01 5.68 8.04
CA GLY A 11 7.20 5.23 7.34
C GLY A 11 7.97 6.34 6.59
N SER A 12 7.30 7.42 6.19
CA SER A 12 7.83 8.49 5.32
C SER A 12 9.18 9.07 5.78
N ILE A 13 9.36 9.26 7.09
CA ILE A 13 10.59 9.80 7.65
C ILE A 13 11.75 8.79 7.68
N TYR A 14 11.44 7.50 7.55
CA TYR A 14 12.38 6.39 7.64
C TYR A 14 12.85 5.87 6.28
N GLU A 15 12.20 6.23 5.17
CA GLU A 15 12.63 5.87 3.81
C GLU A 15 14.07 6.33 3.55
N ARG A 16 14.38 7.60 3.87
CA ARG A 16 15.72 8.20 3.71
C ARG A 16 16.63 8.06 4.94
N HIS A 17 16.05 7.69 6.08
CA HIS A 17 16.75 7.53 7.35
C HIS A 17 16.33 6.20 8.00
N ASN A 18 16.68 5.10 7.33
CA ASN A 18 16.25 3.77 7.74
C ASN A 18 16.56 3.48 9.21
N ILE A 19 15.65 2.76 9.85
CA ILE A 19 15.80 2.28 11.21
C ILE A 19 15.67 0.76 11.25
N LYS A 20 16.62 0.09 11.89
CA LYS A 20 16.70 -1.38 11.97
C LYS A 20 16.27 -1.89 13.34
N THR A 21 15.24 -1.28 13.93
CA THR A 21 14.64 -1.70 15.20
C THR A 21 13.16 -1.37 15.21
N THR A 22 12.35 -2.12 15.96
CA THR A 22 10.92 -1.84 16.18
C THR A 22 10.67 -0.78 17.26
N ARG A 23 11.73 -0.41 18.01
CA ARG A 23 11.68 0.57 19.11
C ARG A 23 11.95 1.98 18.60
N PHE A 24 10.89 2.68 18.21
CA PHE A 24 10.97 4.07 17.77
C PHE A 24 9.68 4.85 18.06
N PRO A 25 9.74 6.19 18.14
CA PRO A 25 8.53 7.01 18.20
C PRO A 25 7.72 6.81 16.92
N LEU A 26 6.47 6.34 17.05
CA LEU A 26 5.63 6.03 15.89
C LEU A 26 5.38 7.28 15.02
N TRP A 27 5.14 8.41 15.67
CA TRP A 27 4.94 9.69 15.01
C TRP A 27 6.06 10.66 15.34
N LYS A 28 6.53 11.39 14.33
CA LYS A 28 7.33 12.61 14.52
C LYS A 28 6.62 13.79 13.87
N LYS A 29 7.15 15.00 14.11
CA LYS A 29 6.59 16.23 13.53
C LYS A 29 6.67 16.21 11.99
N GLU A 30 7.69 15.54 11.46
CA GLU A 30 7.97 15.44 10.03
C GLU A 30 7.21 14.31 9.33
N SER A 31 6.52 13.43 10.08
CA SER A 31 5.68 12.37 9.51
C SER A 31 4.57 12.99 8.65
N THR A 32 4.56 12.65 7.36
CA THR A 32 3.65 13.21 6.36
C THR A 32 3.23 12.13 5.36
N PHE A 33 2.11 12.34 4.69
CA PHE A 33 1.67 11.48 3.59
C PHE A 33 2.57 11.65 2.36
N THR A 34 2.72 10.59 1.56
CA THR A 34 3.45 10.59 0.29
C THR A 34 2.53 10.23 -0.89
N ASP A 35 3.11 9.90 -2.05
CA ASP A 35 2.37 9.42 -3.20
C ASP A 35 1.60 8.12 -2.93
N ASP A 36 2.03 7.30 -1.99
CA ASP A 36 1.33 6.13 -1.49
C ASP A 36 -0.10 6.44 -1.05
N SER A 37 -0.26 7.38 -0.11
CA SER A 37 -1.57 7.84 0.35
C SER A 37 -2.33 8.56 -0.76
N VAL A 38 -1.66 9.44 -1.52
CA VAL A 38 -2.33 10.21 -2.58
C VAL A 38 -2.95 9.27 -3.62
N LEU A 39 -2.20 8.27 -4.07
CA LEU A 39 -2.66 7.31 -5.07
C LEU A 39 -3.59 6.25 -4.48
N THR A 40 -3.44 5.86 -3.21
CA THR A 40 -4.45 5.05 -2.50
C THR A 40 -5.79 5.75 -2.51
N ILE A 41 -5.83 7.03 -2.17
CA ILE A 41 -7.08 7.81 -2.14
C ILE A 41 -7.62 8.02 -3.57
N ALA A 42 -6.75 8.19 -4.56
CA ALA A 42 -7.14 8.23 -5.97
C ALA A 42 -7.80 6.91 -6.43
N THR A 43 -7.28 5.76 -6.01
CA THR A 43 -7.89 4.44 -6.28
C THR A 43 -9.29 4.36 -5.67
N ALA A 44 -9.46 4.80 -4.42
CA ALA A 44 -10.77 4.82 -3.75
C ALA A 44 -11.77 5.74 -4.49
N ASP A 45 -11.36 6.95 -4.83
CA ASP A 45 -12.18 7.92 -5.57
C ASP A 45 -12.60 7.37 -6.95
N CYS A 46 -11.67 6.72 -7.64
CA CYS A 46 -11.94 6.07 -8.93
C CYS A 46 -12.99 4.96 -8.81
N LEU A 47 -12.91 4.12 -7.77
CA LEU A 47 -13.82 3.00 -7.56
C LEU A 47 -15.25 3.48 -7.26
N MET A 48 -15.42 4.41 -6.32
CA MET A 48 -16.73 4.98 -5.96
C MET A 48 -17.44 5.60 -7.18
N ASN A 49 -16.68 6.28 -8.03
CA ASN A 49 -17.21 6.98 -9.20
C ASN A 49 -17.20 6.13 -10.49
N LYS A 50 -16.78 4.86 -10.42
CA LYS A 50 -16.64 3.95 -11.59
C LYS A 50 -15.82 4.59 -12.74
N GLY A 51 -14.76 5.30 -12.36
CA GLY A 51 -13.92 6.09 -13.26
C GLY A 51 -12.83 5.30 -13.96
N ASP A 52 -12.02 6.02 -14.75
CA ASP A 52 -10.80 5.52 -15.36
C ASP A 52 -9.59 5.74 -14.44
N PHE A 53 -8.87 4.67 -14.11
CA PHE A 53 -7.72 4.75 -13.18
C PHE A 53 -6.63 5.70 -13.66
N ALA A 54 -6.34 5.74 -14.98
CA ALA A 54 -5.30 6.60 -15.51
C ALA A 54 -5.67 8.08 -15.34
N HIS A 55 -6.93 8.44 -15.59
CA HIS A 55 -7.46 9.76 -15.34
C HIS A 55 -7.34 10.17 -13.87
N TYR A 56 -7.80 9.30 -12.95
CA TYR A 56 -7.78 9.61 -11.51
C TYR A 56 -6.36 9.75 -10.97
N TYR A 57 -5.43 8.88 -11.35
CA TYR A 57 -4.04 9.01 -10.91
C TYR A 57 -3.38 10.29 -11.41
N ARG A 58 -3.59 10.68 -12.68
CA ARG A 58 -3.07 11.95 -13.22
C ARG A 58 -3.69 13.18 -12.55
N ARG A 59 -5.00 13.11 -12.27
CA ARG A 59 -5.72 14.17 -11.56
C ARG A 59 -5.17 14.38 -10.15
N TYR A 60 -4.88 13.30 -9.42
CA TYR A 60 -4.33 13.40 -8.06
C TYR A 60 -2.85 13.81 -8.07
N TYR A 61 -2.05 13.29 -9.01
CA TYR A 61 -0.69 13.78 -9.26
C TYR A 61 -0.67 15.30 -9.48
N SER A 62 -1.54 15.81 -10.37
CA SER A 62 -1.60 17.23 -10.70
C SER A 62 -1.94 18.12 -9.51
N ARG A 63 -2.68 17.58 -8.52
CA ARG A 63 -3.03 18.30 -7.28
C ARG A 63 -1.92 18.24 -6.23
N TYR A 64 -1.12 17.18 -6.23
CA TYR A 64 -0.06 16.92 -5.25
C TYR A 64 1.28 16.58 -5.89
N PRO A 65 1.83 17.35 -6.85
CA PRO A 65 2.94 16.92 -7.70
C PRO A 65 4.27 16.68 -6.96
N ARG A 66 4.36 17.07 -5.68
CA ARG A 66 5.54 16.94 -4.83
C ARG A 66 5.39 15.87 -3.74
N ALA A 67 4.46 14.93 -3.91
CA ALA A 67 4.16 13.92 -2.89
C ALA A 67 5.22 12.81 -2.74
N GLY A 68 6.16 12.63 -3.69
CA GLY A 68 7.21 11.60 -3.58
C GLY A 68 7.38 10.70 -4.81
N TYR A 69 6.56 10.87 -5.84
CA TYR A 69 6.49 9.98 -7.00
C TYR A 69 7.84 9.59 -7.63
N GLY A 70 7.95 8.31 -7.99
CA GLY A 70 9.05 7.80 -8.80
C GLY A 70 9.13 8.49 -10.18
N GLY A 71 10.36 8.71 -10.67
CA GLY A 71 10.60 9.49 -11.90
C GLY A 71 9.88 8.98 -13.16
N GLY A 72 9.75 7.66 -13.32
CA GLY A 72 8.96 7.08 -14.43
C GLY A 72 7.47 7.39 -14.33
N PHE A 73 6.93 7.43 -13.10
CA PHE A 73 5.53 7.79 -12.87
C PHE A 73 5.29 9.27 -13.18
N ILE A 74 6.21 10.15 -12.76
CA ILE A 74 6.17 11.59 -13.08
C ILE A 74 6.08 11.79 -14.60
N GLN A 75 6.98 11.18 -15.36
CA GLN A 75 6.99 11.28 -16.82
C GLN A 75 5.68 10.79 -17.45
N TRP A 76 5.10 9.71 -16.94
CA TRP A 76 3.82 9.19 -17.40
C TRP A 76 2.62 10.08 -17.03
N ALA A 77 2.67 10.71 -15.85
CA ALA A 77 1.60 11.52 -15.32
C ALA A 77 1.52 12.90 -16.01
N GLU A 78 2.68 13.50 -16.32
CA GLU A 78 2.78 14.79 -17.01
C GLU A 78 2.39 14.71 -18.49
N ASN A 79 2.65 13.57 -19.13
CA ASN A 79 2.32 13.35 -20.53
C ASN A 79 0.91 12.75 -20.67
N TYR A 80 -0.10 13.62 -20.70
CA TYR A 80 -1.50 13.22 -20.93
C TYR A 80 -1.63 12.47 -22.27
N GLY A 81 -1.98 11.18 -22.20
CA GLY A 81 -2.07 10.27 -23.35
C GLY A 81 -0.91 9.28 -23.50
N ALA A 82 0.16 9.40 -22.69
CA ALA A 82 1.23 8.42 -22.67
C ALA A 82 0.71 7.03 -22.28
N PRO A 83 1.15 5.96 -22.98
CA PRO A 83 0.88 4.59 -22.55
C PRO A 83 1.64 4.28 -21.26
N ALA A 84 1.25 3.19 -20.60
CA ALA A 84 2.01 2.65 -19.48
C ALA A 84 3.46 2.34 -19.88
N TYR A 85 4.41 2.49 -18.95
CA TYR A 85 5.85 2.57 -19.24
C TYR A 85 6.62 1.32 -18.82
N ASN A 86 5.96 0.16 -18.84
CA ASN A 86 6.52 -1.17 -18.53
C ASN A 86 7.22 -1.25 -17.17
N SER A 87 6.69 -0.55 -16.17
CA SER A 87 7.24 -0.55 -14.82
C SER A 87 6.93 -1.83 -14.04
N TRP A 88 7.96 -2.38 -13.39
CA TRP A 88 7.88 -3.46 -12.40
C TRP A 88 7.90 -2.94 -10.95
N GLY A 89 7.91 -1.62 -10.76
CA GLY A 89 7.99 -0.99 -9.45
C GLY A 89 6.77 -1.23 -8.55
N ASN A 90 6.99 -1.08 -7.25
CA ASN A 90 6.03 -1.29 -6.17
C ASN A 90 4.93 -0.21 -6.11
N GLY A 91 5.05 0.86 -6.92
CA GLY A 91 4.05 1.93 -7.02
C GLY A 91 2.65 1.48 -7.44
N SER A 92 2.51 0.31 -8.06
CA SER A 92 1.22 -0.33 -8.32
C SER A 92 0.61 -0.98 -7.08
N ALA A 93 1.45 -1.58 -6.22
CA ALA A 93 1.04 -2.33 -5.05
C ALA A 93 0.72 -1.43 -3.85
N MET A 94 1.46 -0.33 -3.67
CA MET A 94 1.23 0.62 -2.57
C MET A 94 -0.17 1.24 -2.57
N ARG A 95 -0.76 1.42 -3.74
CA ARG A 95 -2.04 2.13 -3.93
C ARG A 95 -3.28 1.24 -4.09
N VAL A 96 -3.11 -0.08 -4.03
CA VAL A 96 -4.15 -1.04 -4.44
C VAL A 96 -5.17 -1.34 -3.34
N SER A 97 -4.88 -0.98 -2.09
CA SER A 97 -5.67 -1.41 -0.92
C SER A 97 -7.19 -1.16 -1.02
N PRO A 98 -7.71 -0.06 -1.61
CA PRO A 98 -9.16 0.14 -1.72
C PRO A 98 -9.86 -0.93 -2.57
N VAL A 99 -9.16 -1.54 -3.52
CA VAL A 99 -9.70 -2.64 -4.35
C VAL A 99 -10.15 -3.83 -3.49
N ALA A 100 -9.38 -4.18 -2.46
CA ALA A 100 -9.68 -5.29 -1.57
C ALA A 100 -10.95 -5.09 -0.73
N TRP A 101 -11.25 -3.82 -0.39
CA TRP A 101 -12.45 -3.43 0.34
C TRP A 101 -13.67 -3.37 -0.59
N TRP A 102 -13.48 -2.85 -1.80
CA TRP A 102 -14.55 -2.61 -2.77
C TRP A 102 -15.06 -3.88 -3.45
N GLY A 103 -14.14 -4.79 -3.83
CA GLY A 103 -14.50 -6.03 -4.52
C GLY A 103 -15.30 -7.00 -3.64
N GLN A 104 -16.28 -7.68 -4.21
CA GLN A 104 -17.12 -8.64 -3.47
C GLN A 104 -16.62 -10.08 -3.62
N THR A 105 -15.95 -10.37 -4.73
CA THR A 105 -15.35 -11.67 -5.03
C THR A 105 -13.84 -11.56 -5.26
N GLU A 106 -13.14 -12.69 -5.10
CA GLU A 106 -11.69 -12.78 -5.37
C GLU A 106 -11.37 -12.37 -6.81
N THR A 107 -12.14 -12.86 -7.78
CA THR A 107 -11.98 -12.54 -9.21
C THR A 107 -12.12 -11.04 -9.47
N GLU A 108 -13.11 -10.37 -8.87
CA GLU A 108 -13.27 -8.92 -9.00
C GLU A 108 -12.07 -8.16 -8.43
N VAL A 109 -11.56 -8.59 -7.28
CA VAL A 109 -10.39 -7.99 -6.64
C VAL A 109 -9.16 -8.13 -7.54
N LEU A 110 -8.87 -9.34 -8.04
CA LEU A 110 -7.71 -9.60 -8.90
C LEU A 110 -7.79 -8.84 -10.23
N GLU A 111 -8.97 -8.79 -10.86
CA GLU A 111 -9.19 -8.05 -12.11
C GLU A 111 -9.10 -6.54 -11.92
N SER A 112 -9.67 -6.01 -10.84
CA SER A 112 -9.60 -4.58 -10.53
C SER A 112 -8.18 -4.16 -10.15
N ALA A 113 -7.46 -4.98 -9.38
CA ALA A 113 -6.05 -4.75 -9.04
C ALA A 113 -5.19 -4.70 -10.31
N LYS A 114 -5.37 -5.65 -11.24
CA LYS A 114 -4.70 -5.65 -12.55
C LYS A 114 -5.02 -4.40 -13.36
N LYS A 115 -6.29 -4.00 -13.46
CA LYS A 115 -6.71 -2.78 -14.16
C LYS A 115 -6.08 -1.53 -13.54
N SER A 116 -5.99 -1.47 -12.22
CA SER A 116 -5.39 -0.35 -11.49
C SER A 116 -3.86 -0.27 -11.65
N ALA A 117 -3.19 -1.42 -11.84
CA ALA A 117 -1.75 -1.49 -12.05
C ALA A 117 -1.35 -1.13 -13.48
N GLN A 118 -2.00 -1.77 -14.47
CA GLN A 118 -1.59 -1.75 -15.88
C GLN A 118 -1.63 -0.36 -16.53
N VAL A 119 -2.32 0.63 -15.94
CA VAL A 119 -2.33 2.00 -16.47
C VAL A 119 -0.97 2.70 -16.38
N SER A 120 -0.09 2.27 -15.47
CA SER A 120 1.29 2.79 -15.34
C SER A 120 2.35 1.67 -15.24
N HIS A 121 2.01 0.56 -14.60
CA HIS A 121 2.88 -0.59 -14.32
C HIS A 121 2.37 -1.83 -15.07
N ASN A 122 2.48 -1.83 -16.40
CA ASN A 122 2.04 -2.94 -17.25
C ASN A 122 3.07 -4.08 -17.39
N HIS A 123 4.18 -4.03 -16.65
CA HIS A 123 5.06 -5.19 -16.54
C HIS A 123 4.36 -6.28 -15.70
N PRO A 124 4.51 -7.58 -16.04
CA PRO A 124 3.89 -8.68 -15.29
C PRO A 124 4.14 -8.59 -13.78
N GLU A 125 5.36 -8.27 -13.36
CA GLU A 125 5.73 -8.13 -11.95
C GLU A 125 5.06 -6.93 -11.23
N GLY A 126 4.81 -5.84 -11.95
CA GLY A 126 4.06 -4.69 -11.43
C GLY A 126 2.60 -5.05 -11.17
N ILE A 127 1.99 -5.79 -12.09
CA ILE A 127 0.62 -6.32 -11.95
C ILE A 127 0.56 -7.36 -10.83
N LYS A 128 1.54 -8.27 -10.79
CA LYS A 128 1.65 -9.35 -9.81
C LYS A 128 1.70 -8.82 -8.38
N GLY A 129 2.52 -7.80 -8.12
CA GLY A 129 2.61 -7.19 -6.79
C GLY A 129 1.30 -6.56 -6.33
N ALA A 130 0.61 -5.83 -7.23
CA ALA A 130 -0.69 -5.24 -6.91
C ALA A 130 -1.75 -6.31 -6.61
N GLN A 131 -1.78 -7.38 -7.41
CA GLN A 131 -2.70 -8.50 -7.18
C GLN A 131 -2.40 -9.23 -5.86
N ALA A 132 -1.13 -9.42 -5.50
CA ALA A 132 -0.74 -10.08 -4.26
C ALA A 132 -1.17 -9.31 -3.01
N VAL A 133 -0.92 -7.99 -2.96
CA VAL A 133 -1.35 -7.16 -1.83
C VAL A 133 -2.88 -7.07 -1.76
N ALA A 134 -3.55 -6.92 -2.89
CA ALA A 134 -5.02 -6.87 -2.95
C ALA A 134 -5.64 -8.19 -2.49
N LEU A 135 -5.10 -9.34 -2.92
CA LEU A 135 -5.57 -10.66 -2.50
C LEU A 135 -5.34 -10.86 -1.01
N ALA A 136 -4.15 -10.55 -0.49
CA ALA A 136 -3.84 -10.69 0.93
C ALA A 136 -4.81 -9.87 1.81
N ALA A 137 -5.04 -8.60 1.45
CA ALA A 137 -5.99 -7.75 2.16
C ALA A 137 -7.44 -8.24 2.01
N TYR A 138 -7.84 -8.76 0.85
CA TYR A 138 -9.18 -9.31 0.64
C TYR A 138 -9.41 -10.56 1.49
N MET A 139 -8.46 -11.50 1.48
CA MET A 139 -8.51 -12.71 2.29
C MET A 139 -8.57 -12.38 3.80
N ALA A 140 -7.73 -11.44 4.24
CA ALA A 140 -7.76 -10.93 5.62
C ALA A 140 -9.16 -10.38 6.00
N ARG A 141 -9.76 -9.55 5.15
CA ARG A 141 -11.13 -9.03 5.34
C ARG A 141 -12.19 -10.13 5.36
N LYS A 142 -11.95 -11.26 4.68
CA LYS A 142 -12.82 -12.45 4.68
C LYS A 142 -12.47 -13.44 5.81
N ASN A 143 -11.72 -13.01 6.82
CA ASN A 143 -11.34 -13.76 8.02
C ASN A 143 -10.43 -14.98 7.75
N ALA A 144 -9.69 -14.99 6.64
CA ALA A 144 -8.65 -16.00 6.41
C ALA A 144 -7.53 -15.89 7.45
N GLY A 145 -6.94 -17.03 7.83
CA GLY A 145 -5.81 -17.07 8.76
C GLY A 145 -4.51 -16.55 8.12
N LYS A 146 -3.58 -16.03 8.93
CA LYS A 146 -2.29 -15.53 8.42
C LYS A 146 -1.50 -16.57 7.63
N GLU A 147 -1.49 -17.81 8.11
CA GLU A 147 -0.84 -18.94 7.46
C GLU A 147 -1.47 -19.29 6.10
N GLU A 148 -2.79 -19.20 6.02
CA GLU A 148 -3.55 -19.41 4.77
C GLU A 148 -3.20 -18.32 3.75
N ILE A 149 -3.21 -17.05 4.17
CA ILE A 149 -2.84 -15.90 3.34
C ILE A 149 -1.39 -16.04 2.84
N LEU A 150 -0.45 -16.35 3.74
CA LEU A 150 0.97 -16.50 3.39
C LEU A 150 1.19 -17.60 2.34
N LYS A 151 0.60 -18.78 2.56
CA LYS A 151 0.68 -19.91 1.63
C LYS A 151 0.07 -19.57 0.28
N ARG A 152 -1.12 -18.96 0.29
CA ARG A 152 -1.83 -18.60 -0.94
C ARG A 152 -1.01 -17.63 -1.79
N VAL A 153 -0.50 -16.57 -1.17
CA VAL A 153 0.33 -15.59 -1.89
C VAL A 153 1.63 -16.21 -2.39
N ALA A 154 2.32 -17.02 -1.57
CA ALA A 154 3.55 -17.67 -1.96
C ALA A 154 3.36 -18.54 -3.21
N MET A 155 2.27 -19.32 -3.25
CA MET A 155 1.95 -20.23 -4.36
C MET A 155 1.50 -19.48 -5.62
N ASP A 156 0.51 -18.59 -5.49
CA ASP A 156 -0.14 -17.95 -6.65
C ASP A 156 0.77 -16.94 -7.34
N PHE A 157 1.69 -16.29 -6.61
CA PHE A 157 2.55 -15.23 -7.13
C PHE A 157 4.04 -15.59 -7.14
N ASN A 158 4.40 -16.80 -6.74
CA ASN A 158 5.76 -17.31 -6.69
C ASN A 158 6.70 -16.40 -5.89
N TYR A 159 6.24 -15.94 -4.72
CA TYR A 159 7.05 -15.14 -3.80
C TYR A 159 7.71 -16.01 -2.73
N ASN A 160 9.01 -15.78 -2.49
CA ASN A 160 9.69 -16.38 -1.35
C ASN A 160 9.32 -15.62 -0.07
N LEU A 161 8.55 -16.28 0.79
CA LEU A 161 8.07 -15.74 2.06
C LEU A 161 8.60 -16.55 3.27
N THR A 162 9.64 -17.37 3.06
CA THR A 162 10.14 -18.31 4.08
C THR A 162 11.05 -17.63 5.11
N GLU A 163 11.80 -16.62 4.70
CA GLU A 163 12.76 -15.91 5.54
C GLU A 163 12.03 -15.05 6.59
N GLY A 164 12.53 -15.08 7.83
CA GLY A 164 11.97 -14.30 8.94
C GLY A 164 12.43 -12.85 8.93
N ILE A 165 11.64 -11.96 9.53
CA ILE A 165 11.93 -10.51 9.54
C ILE A 165 13.28 -10.20 10.17
N ASP A 166 13.67 -10.92 11.22
CA ASP A 166 14.95 -10.71 11.88
C ASP A 166 16.15 -11.02 10.96
N GLU A 167 16.01 -11.96 10.04
CA GLU A 167 17.03 -12.28 9.03
C GLU A 167 17.00 -11.28 7.88
N ILE A 168 15.81 -10.98 7.34
CA ILE A 168 15.61 -9.96 6.30
C ILE A 168 16.21 -8.62 6.74
N ARG A 169 16.00 -8.21 7.99
CA ARG A 169 16.49 -6.95 8.54
C ARG A 169 18.01 -6.78 8.42
N LYS A 170 18.78 -7.87 8.45
CA LYS A 170 20.25 -7.86 8.40
C LYS A 170 20.79 -7.44 7.05
N TRP A 171 20.08 -7.73 5.96
CA TRP A 171 20.59 -7.51 4.61
C TRP A 171 19.71 -6.61 3.74
N TYR A 172 18.41 -6.48 4.05
CA TYR A 172 17.50 -5.74 3.19
C TYR A 172 17.90 -4.27 3.08
N ALA A 173 17.82 -3.75 1.87
CA ALA A 173 18.16 -2.39 1.50
C ALA A 173 17.05 -1.82 0.60
N PHE A 174 17.17 -0.55 0.23
CA PHE A 174 16.18 0.15 -0.59
C PHE A 174 15.96 -0.58 -1.93
N ASP A 175 14.72 -1.01 -2.18
CA ASP A 175 14.31 -1.71 -3.40
C ASP A 175 12.90 -1.25 -3.79
N VAL A 176 12.82 -0.62 -4.97
CA VAL A 176 11.58 -0.08 -5.54
C VAL A 176 10.76 -1.14 -6.28
N SER A 177 11.23 -2.39 -6.38
CA SER A 177 10.56 -3.46 -7.12
C SER A 177 9.40 -4.06 -6.34
N CYS A 178 8.36 -4.49 -7.04
CA CYS A 178 7.34 -5.35 -6.43
C CYS A 178 7.99 -6.62 -5.83
N GLN A 179 8.98 -7.21 -6.49
CA GLN A 179 9.63 -8.45 -6.06
C GLN A 179 10.47 -8.29 -4.80
N GLY A 180 11.06 -7.12 -4.64
CA GLY A 180 11.88 -6.76 -3.50
C GLY A 180 11.04 -6.37 -2.31
N SER A 181 9.97 -5.58 -2.49
CA SER A 181 9.23 -4.97 -1.38
C SER A 181 7.92 -5.67 -0.98
N VAL A 182 7.14 -6.22 -1.94
CA VAL A 182 5.85 -6.87 -1.63
C VAL A 182 6.04 -8.08 -0.70
N PRO A 183 7.04 -8.96 -0.90
CA PRO A 183 7.27 -10.06 0.04
C PRO A 183 7.57 -9.58 1.46
N GLN A 184 8.31 -8.46 1.62
CA GLN A 184 8.66 -7.95 2.94
C GLN A 184 7.44 -7.38 3.65
N ALA A 185 6.56 -6.70 2.92
CA ALA A 185 5.33 -6.17 3.48
C ALA A 185 4.41 -7.29 3.99
N ILE A 186 4.32 -8.39 3.23
CA ILE A 186 3.50 -9.56 3.59
C ILE A 186 4.13 -10.33 4.75
N ARG A 187 5.47 -10.43 4.79
CA ARG A 187 6.18 -11.04 5.90
C ARG A 187 6.03 -10.23 7.19
N ALA A 188 6.13 -8.90 7.11
CA ALA A 188 5.84 -7.98 8.21
C ALA A 188 4.43 -8.14 8.78
N PHE A 189 3.43 -8.27 7.90
CA PHE A 189 2.08 -8.60 8.33
C PHE A 189 2.01 -9.99 9.00
N TYR A 190 2.62 -11.01 8.41
CA TYR A 190 2.54 -12.39 8.91
C TYR A 190 3.07 -12.53 10.34
N GLU A 191 4.24 -11.96 10.64
CA GLU A 191 4.84 -12.07 11.99
C GLU A 191 4.24 -11.10 13.03
N SER A 192 3.31 -10.24 12.63
CA SER A 192 2.76 -9.24 13.56
C SER A 192 1.78 -9.83 14.59
N ASP A 193 1.61 -9.15 15.72
CA ASP A 193 0.58 -9.49 16.73
C ASP A 193 -0.54 -8.45 16.85
N SER A 194 -0.35 -7.26 16.27
CA SER A 194 -1.26 -6.13 16.30
C SER A 194 -0.99 -5.19 15.13
N PHE A 195 -1.92 -4.25 14.87
CA PHE A 195 -1.75 -3.27 13.80
C PHE A 195 -0.46 -2.44 13.96
N GLU A 196 -0.23 -1.87 15.16
CA GLU A 196 0.98 -1.07 15.40
C GLU A 196 2.24 -1.93 15.28
N ASN A 197 2.23 -3.17 15.78
CA ASN A 197 3.35 -4.08 15.64
C ASN A 197 3.65 -4.39 14.17
N ALA A 198 2.64 -4.58 13.33
CA ALA A 198 2.82 -4.77 11.88
C ALA A 198 3.55 -3.59 11.22
N ILE A 199 3.14 -2.36 11.53
CA ILE A 199 3.81 -1.14 11.02
C ILE A 199 5.25 -1.06 11.54
N ARG A 200 5.47 -1.35 12.83
CA ARG A 200 6.81 -1.35 13.42
C ARG A 200 7.73 -2.38 12.78
N LEU A 201 7.23 -3.58 12.52
CA LEU A 201 7.96 -4.65 11.86
C LEU A 201 8.34 -4.23 10.43
N ALA A 202 7.38 -3.73 9.65
CA ALA A 202 7.59 -3.24 8.29
C ALA A 202 8.68 -2.17 8.21
N ILE A 203 8.57 -1.11 9.03
CA ILE A 203 9.57 -0.03 9.06
C ILE A 203 10.92 -0.54 9.55
N SER A 204 10.94 -1.46 10.52
CA SER A 204 12.19 -2.01 11.07
C SER A 204 13.01 -2.80 10.05
N ILE A 205 12.41 -3.25 8.95
CA ILE A 205 13.11 -3.91 7.85
C ILE A 205 14.01 -2.92 7.11
N GLY A 206 13.68 -1.62 7.08
CA GLY A 206 14.38 -0.59 6.32
C GLY A 206 14.12 -0.65 4.82
N GLY A 207 14.89 0.11 4.04
CA GLY A 207 14.65 0.31 2.61
C GLY A 207 13.50 1.30 2.36
N ASP A 208 12.64 0.95 1.41
CA ASP A 208 11.46 1.73 0.99
C ASP A 208 10.36 1.65 2.07
N SER A 209 10.59 2.37 3.17
CA SER A 209 9.96 2.09 4.48
C SER A 209 8.50 2.50 4.55
N ASP A 210 8.15 3.64 3.94
CA ASP A 210 6.77 4.07 3.70
C ASP A 210 6.02 3.07 2.82
N THR A 211 6.58 2.68 1.67
CA THR A 211 5.90 1.75 0.75
C THR A 211 5.67 0.37 1.37
N ILE A 212 6.67 -0.18 2.05
CA ILE A 212 6.52 -1.48 2.75
C ILE A 212 5.48 -1.37 3.85
N ALA A 213 5.55 -0.32 4.68
CA ALA A 213 4.59 -0.11 5.77
C ALA A 213 3.18 0.17 5.26
N CYS A 214 3.03 0.87 4.14
CA CYS A 214 1.76 1.12 3.45
C CYS A 214 1.08 -0.19 3.04
N MET A 215 1.80 -1.07 2.35
CA MET A 215 1.29 -2.39 1.97
C MET A 215 1.01 -3.28 3.19
N THR A 216 1.89 -3.29 4.20
CA THR A 216 1.66 -4.04 5.45
C THR A 216 0.43 -3.54 6.19
N GLY A 217 0.28 -2.22 6.32
CA GLY A 217 -0.84 -1.57 6.98
C GLY A 217 -2.17 -1.85 6.29
N ALA A 218 -2.18 -1.92 4.94
CA ALA A 218 -3.35 -2.32 4.18
C ALA A 218 -3.87 -3.71 4.57
N ILE A 219 -2.97 -4.69 4.70
CA ILE A 219 -3.30 -6.07 5.06
C ILE A 219 -3.65 -6.15 6.56
N ALA A 220 -2.87 -5.47 7.40
CA ALA A 220 -3.07 -5.46 8.85
C ALA A 220 -4.41 -4.84 9.26
N GLU A 221 -4.83 -3.74 8.64
CA GLU A 221 -6.17 -3.16 8.88
C GLU A 221 -7.28 -4.17 8.56
N ALA A 222 -7.18 -4.85 7.42
CA ALA A 222 -8.17 -5.83 7.01
C ALA A 222 -8.22 -7.04 7.95
N TYR A 223 -7.08 -7.44 8.54
CA TYR A 223 -6.98 -8.59 9.43
C TYR A 223 -7.38 -8.27 10.88
N TYR A 224 -6.87 -7.17 11.44
CA TYR A 224 -7.15 -6.75 12.81
C TYR A 224 -8.48 -5.99 12.94
N GLY A 225 -9.17 -5.75 11.82
CA GLY A 225 -10.51 -5.17 11.75
C GLY A 225 -10.57 -3.65 11.89
N SER A 226 -9.53 -3.00 12.39
CA SER A 226 -9.48 -1.54 12.51
C SER A 226 -8.05 -1.02 12.66
N VAL A 227 -7.88 0.28 12.39
CA VAL A 227 -6.71 1.07 12.77
C VAL A 227 -6.97 1.64 14.19
N PRO A 228 -5.99 1.60 15.11
CA PRO A 228 -6.14 2.17 16.46
C PRO A 228 -6.61 3.64 16.44
N PRO A 229 -7.54 4.06 17.33
CA PRO A 229 -8.08 5.42 17.31
C PRO A 229 -7.04 6.53 17.42
N SER A 230 -5.95 6.31 18.18
CA SER A 230 -4.83 7.25 18.28
C SER A 230 -4.13 7.44 16.93
N ILE A 231 -3.96 6.39 16.14
CA ILE A 231 -3.37 6.44 14.79
C ILE A 231 -4.35 7.14 13.83
N CYS A 232 -5.65 6.83 13.89
CA CYS A 232 -6.66 7.53 13.09
C CYS A 232 -6.64 9.05 13.34
N HIS A 233 -6.56 9.47 14.60
CA HIS A 233 -6.47 10.88 14.95
C HIS A 233 -5.24 11.58 14.33
N GLU A 234 -4.09 10.90 14.35
CA GLU A 234 -2.86 11.43 13.75
C GLU A 234 -2.94 11.54 12.22
N ILE A 235 -3.68 10.65 11.56
CA ILE A 235 -4.01 10.76 10.12
C ILE A 235 -4.92 11.97 9.87
N GLU A 236 -6.01 12.08 10.62
CA GLU A 236 -6.99 13.18 10.48
C GLU A 236 -6.39 14.56 10.69
N THR A 237 -5.39 14.69 11.56
CA THR A 237 -4.73 15.96 11.84
C THR A 237 -3.70 16.37 10.78
N ARG A 238 -3.18 15.43 9.99
CA ARG A 238 -2.09 15.67 9.02
C ARG A 238 -2.53 15.62 7.57
N LEU A 239 -3.59 14.88 7.27
CA LEU A 239 -4.06 14.71 5.91
C LEU A 239 -4.88 15.95 5.49
N PRO A 240 -4.66 16.50 4.29
CA PRO A 240 -5.46 17.61 3.76
C PRO A 240 -6.96 17.32 3.79
N VAL A 241 -7.76 18.33 4.11
CA VAL A 241 -9.22 18.21 4.29
C VAL A 241 -9.91 17.61 3.06
N GLU A 242 -9.43 17.94 1.87
CA GLU A 242 -9.94 17.42 0.60
C GLU A 242 -9.66 15.93 0.40
N LEU A 243 -8.54 15.41 0.90
CA LEU A 243 -8.22 13.98 0.86
C LEU A 243 -9.04 13.26 1.93
N LEU A 244 -9.15 13.83 3.13
CA LEU A 244 -10.02 13.29 4.20
C LEU A 244 -11.48 13.18 3.78
N LYS A 245 -12.01 14.12 2.98
CA LYS A 245 -13.38 14.03 2.45
C LYS A 245 -13.59 12.78 1.61
N VAL A 246 -12.62 12.42 0.78
CA VAL A 246 -12.66 11.20 -0.05
C VAL A 246 -12.51 9.97 0.83
N VAL A 247 -11.61 10.02 1.82
CA VAL A 247 -11.45 8.94 2.80
C VAL A 247 -12.76 8.64 3.50
N ASN A 248 -13.40 9.67 4.05
CA ASN A 248 -14.67 9.55 4.76
C ASN A 248 -15.82 9.13 3.83
N ALA A 249 -15.81 9.55 2.56
CA ALA A 249 -16.80 9.08 1.57
C ALA A 249 -16.68 7.58 1.32
N PHE A 250 -15.46 7.09 1.12
CA PHE A 250 -15.19 5.67 0.87
C PHE A 250 -15.71 4.79 2.00
N TYR A 251 -15.39 5.10 3.26
CA TYR A 251 -15.89 4.31 4.39
C TYR A 251 -17.41 4.40 4.59
N ARG A 252 -18.06 5.51 4.21
CA ARG A 252 -19.52 5.59 4.22
C ARG A 252 -20.16 4.68 3.18
N GLU A 253 -19.57 4.56 1.99
CA GLU A 253 -20.09 3.69 0.92
C GLU A 253 -19.83 2.20 1.18
N LEU A 254 -18.87 1.86 2.04
CA LEU A 254 -18.63 0.48 2.48
C LEU A 254 -19.59 0.00 3.57
N GLN A 255 -20.33 0.91 4.20
CA GLN A 255 -21.32 0.54 5.21
C GLN A 255 -22.57 -0.07 4.53
N PRO A 256 -23.16 -1.14 5.08
CA PRO A 256 -24.36 -1.77 4.53
C PRO A 256 -25.57 -0.85 4.41
#